data_AF-A0A1Q7EU13-F1
#
_entry.id   AF-A0A1Q7EU13-F1
#
_cell.length_a   1.000
_cell.length_b   1.000
_cell.length_c   1.000
_cell.angle_alpha   90.00
_cell.angle_beta   90.00
_cell.angle_gamma   90.00
#
_symmetry.space_group_name_H-M   'P 1'
#
loop_
_entity.id
_entity.type
_entity.pdbx_description
1 polymer ?
#
loop_
_entity_poly.entity_id
_entity_poly.type
_entity_poly.pdbx_seq_one_letter_code
_entity_poly.pdbx_strand_id
1 'polypeptide(L)' 'MRLDKVIRCWGEGVPKMKVGEKMRLICPSSVAYGDQGRPPQIPGGATLIFEIELLSLEK' A
#
# COMPACT_ATOMS: atom_id res chain seq x y z
N MET A 1 -4.95 11.48 3.36
CA MET A 1 -3.66 10.96 2.83
C MET A 1 -3.69 11.10 1.32
N ARG A 2 -2.61 11.52 0.66
CA ARG A 2 -2.58 11.61 -0.81
C ARG A 2 -1.98 10.35 -1.44
N LEU A 3 -2.67 9.79 -2.44
CA LEU A 3 -2.25 8.54 -3.09
C LEU A 3 -0.99 8.68 -3.95
N ASP A 4 -0.56 9.90 -4.31
CA ASP A 4 0.69 10.15 -5.04
C ASP A 4 1.93 10.09 -4.14
N LYS A 5 1.76 10.00 -2.81
CA LYS A 5 2.86 9.97 -1.82
C LYS A 5 2.98 8.64 -1.08
N VAL A 6 2.33 7.59 -1.56
CA VAL A 6 2.39 6.24 -0.99
C VAL A 6 3.11 5.28 -1.93
N ILE A 7 3.41 4.07 -1.44
CA ILE A 7 3.99 3.02 -2.27
C ILE A 7 3.07 2.70 -3.45
N ARG A 8 3.68 2.30 -4.58
CA ARG A 8 2.97 2.05 -5.84
C ARG A 8 1.81 1.07 -5.67
N CYS A 9 1.99 0.02 -4.87
CA CYS A 9 0.95 -0.96 -4.56
C CYS A 9 -0.35 -0.32 -4.03
N TRP A 10 -0.24 0.69 -3.15
CA TRP A 10 -1.41 1.41 -2.65
C TRP A 10 -2.01 2.32 -3.73
N GLY A 11 -1.17 3.00 -4.51
CA GLY A 11 -1.61 3.82 -5.64
C GLY A 11 -2.39 3.03 -6.70
N GLU A 12 -2.09 1.75 -6.89
CA GLU A 12 -2.80 0.87 -7.83
C GLU A 12 -3.99 0.12 -7.20
N GLY A 13 -3.90 -0.22 -5.91
CA GLY A 13 -4.89 -1.00 -5.20
C GLY A 13 -6.05 -0.17 -4.66
N VAL A 14 -5.75 0.90 -3.91
CA VAL A 14 -6.77 1.69 -3.20
C VAL A 14 -7.81 2.32 -4.13
N PRO A 15 -7.47 2.86 -5.32
CA PRO A 15 -8.48 3.39 -6.25
C PRO A 15 -9.51 2.38 -6.75
N LYS A 16 -9.26 1.07 -6.58
CA LYS A 16 -10.19 0.01 -6.99
C LYS A 16 -11.21 -0.33 -5.91
N MET A 17 -11.04 0.18 -4.69
CA MET A 17 -11.95 -0.06 -3.56
C MET A 17 -13.18 0.83 -3.61
N LYS A 18 -14.28 0.33 -3.08
CA LYS A 18 -15.47 1.14 -2.75
C LYS A 18 -15.41 1.62 -1.30
N VAL A 19 -16.02 2.77 -1.03
CA VAL A 19 -16.15 3.27 0.36
C VAL A 19 -16.95 2.25 1.19
N GLY A 20 -16.43 1.93 2.37
CA GLY A 20 -16.91 0.87 3.27
C GLY A 20 -16.33 -0.52 3.00
N GLU A 21 -15.53 -0.70 1.95
CA GLU A 21 -14.95 -2.00 1.59
C GLU A 21 -13.69 -2.32 2.41
N LYS A 22 -13.51 -3.61 2.71
CA LYS A 22 -12.27 -4.18 3.26
C LYS A 22 -11.56 -4.99 2.18
N MET A 23 -10.28 -4.71 1.96
CA MET A 23 -9.46 -5.41 0.96
C MET A 23 -8.09 -5.76 1.53
N ARG A 24 -7.58 -6.94 1.18
CA ARG A 24 -6.20 -7.34 1.46
C ARG A 24 -5.30 -7.06 0.27
N LEU A 25 -4.29 -6.22 0.45
CA LEU A 25 -3.25 -5.98 -0.55
C LEU A 25 -1.99 -6.77 -0.22
N ILE A 26 -1.48 -7.50 -1.22
CA ILE A 26 -0.18 -8.16 -1.17
C ILE A 26 0.75 -7.35 -2.06
N CYS A 27 1.76 -6.74 -1.45
CA CYS A 27 2.66 -5.78 -2.07
C CYS A 27 4.09 -6.34 -2.08
N PRO A 28 4.52 -7.01 -3.17
CA PRO A 28 5.92 -7.37 -3.36
C PRO A 28 6.84 -6.15 -3.25
N SER A 29 8.11 -6.39 -2.91
CA SER A 29 9.10 -5.31 -2.72
C SER A 29 9.19 -4.35 -3.92
N SER A 30 9.09 -4.86 -5.15
CA SER A 30 9.16 -4.09 -6.40
C SER A 30 8.07 -3.01 -6.54
N VAL A 31 6.94 -3.16 -5.86
CA VAL A 31 5.84 -2.18 -5.80
C VAL A 31 5.70 -1.54 -4.41
N ALA A 32 6.67 -1.80 -3.52
CA ALA A 32 6.76 -1.29 -2.16
C ALA A 32 8.09 -0.53 -1.95
N TYR A 33 9.03 -1.08 -1.17
CA TYR A 33 10.28 -0.42 -0.78
C TYR A 33 11.54 -0.97 -1.47
N GLY A 34 11.38 -1.89 -2.42
CA GLY A 34 12.48 -2.49 -3.19
C GLY A 34 13.54 -3.17 -2.32
N ASP A 35 14.75 -3.30 -2.87
CA ASP A 35 15.88 -3.93 -2.20
C ASP A 35 16.49 -3.07 -1.08
N GLN A 36 16.19 -1.77 -1.08
CA GLN A 36 16.63 -0.86 -0.03
C GLN A 36 15.79 -0.97 1.25
N GLY A 37 14.53 -1.40 1.12
CA GLY A 37 13.61 -1.47 2.24
C GLY A 37 13.34 -0.10 2.86
N ARG A 38 12.97 -0.08 4.14
CA ARG A 38 12.86 1.12 4.96
C ARG A 38 13.47 0.83 6.33
N PRO A 39 14.80 0.88 6.45
CA PRO A 39 15.48 0.57 7.70
C PRO A 39 15.12 1.57 8.82
N PRO A 40 15.07 1.11 10.09
CA PRO A 40 15.26 -0.28 10.53
C PRO A 40 13.99 -1.16 10.44
N GLN A 41 12.84 -0.60 10.04
CA GLN A 41 11.55 -1.29 10.20
C GLN A 41 11.25 -2.33 9.12
N ILE A 42 11.69 -2.09 7.88
CA ILE A 42 11.36 -2.93 6.73
C ILE A 42 12.68 -3.36 6.07
N PRO A 43 13.02 -4.65 6.07
CA PRO A 43 14.21 -5.12 5.38
C PRO A 43 14.04 -4.99 3.87
N GLY A 44 15.17 -4.90 3.17
CA GLY A 44 15.20 -4.99 1.70
C GLY A 44 14.54 -6.28 1.20
N GLY A 45 13.81 -6.19 0.09
CA GLY A 45 13.17 -7.36 -0.53
C GLY A 45 11.91 -7.86 0.17
N ALA A 46 11.45 -7.21 1.23
CA ALA A 46 10.24 -7.62 1.96
C ALA A 46 8.97 -7.50 1.10
N THR A 47 8.12 -8.54 1.16
CA THR A 47 6.71 -8.45 0.73
C THR A 47 5.87 -7.96 1.90
N LEU A 48 5.05 -6.93 1.66
CA LEU A 48 4.15 -6.38 2.67
C LEU A 48 2.72 -6.85 2.41
N ILE A 49 2.01 -7.22 3.47
CA ILE A 49 0.60 -7.59 3.40
C ILE A 49 -0.17 -6.58 4.24
N PHE A 50 -1.15 -5.92 3.63
CA PHE A 50 -1.99 -4.93 4.30
C PHE A 50 -3.44 -5.37 4.26
N GLU A 51 -4.15 -5.17 5.36
CA GLU A 51 -5.62 -5.14 5.38
C GLU A 51 -6.05 -3.68 5.45
N ILE A 52 -6.84 -3.25 4.47
CA ILE A 52 -7.26 -1.87 4.31
C ILE A 52 -8.78 -1.83 4.38
N GLU A 53 -9.29 -0.86 5.13
CA GLU A 53 -10.70 -0.48 5.14
C GLU A 53 -10.82 0.94 4.59
N LEU A 54 -11.60 1.14 3.52
CA LEU A 54 -11.77 2.46 2.92
C LEU A 54 -12.93 3.20 3.60
N LEU A 55 -12.61 4.10 4.53
CA LEU A 55 -13.64 4.80 5.32
C LEU A 55 -14.34 5.93 4.56
N SER A 56 -13.59 6.72 3.78
CA SER A 56 -14.11 7.86 3.03
C SER A 56 -13.17 8.27 1.90
N LEU A 57 -13.69 9.05 0.94
CA LEU A 57 -12.92 9.73 -0.09
C LEU A 57 -13.17 11.23 0.02
N GLU A 58 -12.08 11.99 0.11
CA GLU A 58 -12.09 13.45 0.13
C GLU A 58 -11.44 13.97 -1.16
N LYS A 59 -11.97 15.06 -1.70
CA LYS A 59 -11.45 15.71 -2.92
C LYS A 59 -10.29 16.64 -2.60
#